data_AF-A0A7L0Q501-F1
#
_entry.id   AF-A0A7L0Q501-F1
#
_cell.length_a   1.000
_cell.length_b   1.000
_cell.length_c   1.000
_cell.angle_alpha   90.00
_cell.angle_beta   90.00
_cell.angle_gamma   90.00
#
_symmetry.space_group_name_H-M   'P 1'
#
loop_
_entity.id
_entity.type
_entity.pdbx_description
1 polymer ?
#
loop_
_entity_poly.entity_id
_entity_poly.type
_entity_poly.pdbx_seq_one_letter_code
_entity_poly.pdbx_strand_id
1 'polypeptide(L)' 'MTDWETAPAVTETPDIKLFGKWSTDDVQINDISLQDYIAVKEKYAKYLPHSAGRYAAKRFRKAQCPIVERLTNSMMMHG' A
#
# COMPACT_ATOMS: atom_id res chain seq x y z
N MET A 1 0.22 -12.77 44.86
CA MET A 1 -0.52 -11.57 44.39
C MET A 1 0.51 -10.61 43.82
N THR A 2 1.10 -10.91 42.66
CA THR A 2 2.09 -10.05 42.01
C THR A 2 2.24 -10.45 40.54
N ASP A 3 2.07 -9.44 39.70
CA ASP A 3 2.51 -9.24 38.31
C ASP A 3 2.21 -10.29 37.23
N TRP A 4 1.20 -10.02 36.39
CA TRP A 4 1.10 -10.65 35.06
C TRP A 4 0.62 -9.75 33.90
N GLU A 5 0.42 -8.44 34.05
CA GLU A 5 0.11 -7.58 32.90
C GLU A 5 1.36 -6.84 32.40
N THR A 6 2.23 -7.54 31.68
CA THR A 6 3.14 -6.88 30.75
C THR A 6 2.39 -6.66 29.44
N ALA A 7 1.94 -5.43 29.19
CA ALA A 7 1.33 -5.04 27.92
C ALA A 7 2.28 -5.39 26.75
N PRO A 8 1.77 -5.90 25.61
CA PRO A 8 2.63 -6.19 24.48
C PRO A 8 3.25 -4.88 23.99
N ALA A 9 4.58 -4.82 23.98
CA ALA A 9 5.33 -3.73 23.39
C ALA A 9 4.86 -3.55 21.94
N VAL A 10 4.22 -2.42 21.64
CA VAL A 10 3.83 -2.04 20.29
C VAL A 10 5.14 -1.86 19.52
N THR A 11 5.52 -2.88 18.76
CA THR A 11 6.62 -2.77 17.81
C THR A 11 6.19 -1.73 16.78
N GLU A 12 6.72 -0.52 16.87
CA GLU A 12 6.53 0.51 15.85
C GLU A 12 7.06 -0.04 14.52
N THR A 13 6.15 -0.51 13.66
CA THR A 13 6.50 -0.86 12.30
C THR A 13 6.99 0.40 11.62
N PRO A 14 8.19 0.41 11.02
CA PRO A 14 8.73 1.60 10.41
C PRO A 14 7.78 2.09 9.31
N ASP A 15 7.43 3.37 9.38
CA ASP A 15 6.57 4.04 8.41
C ASP A 15 7.16 3.89 6.99
N ILE A 16 6.36 3.31 6.09
CA ILE A 16 6.78 3.00 4.72
C ILE A 16 6.58 4.24 3.86
N LYS A 17 7.65 4.99 3.66
CA LYS A 17 7.65 6.16 2.77
C LYS A 17 7.98 5.76 1.35
N LEU A 18 7.11 6.10 0.41
CA LEU A 18 7.34 5.97 -1.02
C LEU A 18 8.58 6.80 -1.42
N PHE A 19 9.52 6.17 -2.12
CA PHE A 19 10.84 6.71 -2.46
C PHE A 19 11.64 7.23 -1.25
N GLY A 20 11.31 6.79 -0.03
CA GLY A 20 11.89 7.28 1.22
C GLY A 20 11.56 8.74 1.55
N LYS A 21 10.65 9.39 0.81
CA LYS A 21 10.36 10.82 0.92
C LYS A 21 8.90 11.13 1.23
N TRP A 22 7.97 10.35 0.68
CA TRP A 22 6.54 10.65 0.72
C TRP A 22 5.79 9.60 1.55
N SER A 23 5.12 10.02 2.63
CA SER A 23 4.16 9.15 3.34
C SER A 23 2.85 9.05 2.54
N THR A 24 2.17 7.91 2.66
CA THR A 24 0.86 7.65 2.04
C THR A 24 -0.32 7.84 3.00
N ASP A 25 -0.06 8.12 4.27
CA ASP A 25 -1.08 8.06 5.33
C ASP A 25 -2.08 9.23 5.25
N ASP A 26 -1.60 10.40 4.82
CA ASP A 26 -2.40 11.61 4.66
C ASP A 26 -3.28 11.60 3.40
N VAL A 27 -3.21 10.54 2.58
CA VAL A 27 -3.94 10.47 1.31
C VAL A 27 -5.39 10.03 1.55
N GLN A 28 -6.30 11.01 1.52
CA GLN A 28 -7.73 10.79 1.64
C GLN A 28 -8.39 10.55 0.27
N ILE A 29 -9.29 9.57 0.21
CA ILE A 29 -10.08 9.26 -0.98
C ILE A 29 -11.49 9.77 -0.73
N ASN A 30 -11.92 10.78 -1.50
CA ASN A 30 -13.19 11.47 -1.28
C ASN A 30 -14.42 10.66 -1.75
N ASP A 31 -14.23 9.73 -2.69
CA ASP A 31 -15.31 8.90 -3.25
C ASP A 31 -15.31 7.50 -2.61
N ILE A 32 -16.42 7.14 -1.98
CA ILE A 32 -16.60 5.85 -1.31
C ILE A 32 -16.47 4.66 -2.27
N SER A 33 -16.90 4.82 -3.52
CA SER A 33 -16.87 3.73 -4.51
C SER A 33 -15.45 3.38 -4.97
N LEU A 34 -14.53 4.34 -4.88
CA LEU A 34 -13.14 4.19 -5.30
C LEU A 34 -12.23 3.72 -4.16
N GLN A 35 -12.69 3.81 -2.91
CA GLN A 35 -11.88 3.53 -1.73
C GLN A 35 -11.26 2.12 -1.74
N ASP A 36 -11.98 1.13 -2.25
CA ASP A 36 -11.51 -0.26 -2.33
C ASP A 36 -10.68 -0.57 -3.59
N TYR A 37 -10.73 0.33 -4.60
CA TYR A 37 -10.03 0.15 -5.88
C TYR A 37 -8.74 0.96 -6.01
N ILE A 38 -8.50 1.88 -5.08
CA ILE A 38 -7.28 2.69 -4.97
C ILE A 38 -6.44 2.16 -3.80
N ALA A 39 -5.47 1.30 -4.14
CA ALA A 39 -4.53 0.72 -3.19
C ALA A 39 -3.43 1.73 -2.79
N VAL A 40 -3.75 2.61 -1.84
CA VAL A 40 -2.81 3.62 -1.26
C VAL A 40 -2.61 3.46 0.25
N LYS A 41 -3.54 2.77 0.94
CA LYS A 41 -3.46 2.52 2.40
C LYS A 41 -2.23 1.68 2.77
N GLU A 42 -1.84 1.71 4.05
CA GLU A 42 -0.68 1.04 4.66
C GLU A 42 -0.39 -0.38 4.12
N LYS A 43 -1.44 -1.22 3.96
CA LYS A 43 -1.32 -2.59 3.43
C LYS A 43 -0.63 -2.67 2.05
N TYR A 44 -0.74 -1.62 1.25
CA TYR A 44 -0.21 -1.54 -0.11
C TYR A 44 0.94 -0.52 -0.22
N ALA A 45 1.36 0.08 0.90
CA ALA A 45 2.51 0.96 0.94
C ALA A 45 3.78 0.19 0.56
N LYS A 46 4.58 0.78 -0.34
CA LYS A 46 5.82 0.20 -0.87
C LYS A 46 6.86 1.31 -0.96
N TYR A 47 8.12 0.99 -0.69
CA TYR A 47 9.23 1.93 -0.88
C TYR A 47 9.46 2.28 -2.36
N LEU A 48 9.26 1.31 -3.26
CA LEU A 48 9.42 1.48 -4.70
C LEU A 48 8.13 1.08 -5.43
N PRO A 49 7.82 1.69 -6.58
CA PRO A 49 6.61 1.41 -7.36
C PRO A 49 6.74 0.13 -8.20
N HIS A 50 7.43 -0.88 -7.68
CA HIS A 50 7.65 -2.15 -8.35
C HIS A 50 7.61 -3.29 -7.32
N SER A 51 6.54 -4.10 -7.35
CA SER A 51 6.31 -5.18 -6.39
C SER A 51 6.51 -6.59 -6.94
N ALA A 52 6.80 -6.74 -8.24
CA ALA A 52 6.81 -8.02 -8.97
C ALA A 52 5.52 -8.87 -8.76
N GLY A 53 4.41 -8.21 -8.43
CA GLY A 53 3.16 -8.85 -8.08
C GLY A 53 2.42 -9.45 -9.29
N ARG A 54 1.90 -10.67 -9.14
CA ARG A 54 1.10 -11.35 -10.18
C ARG A 54 -0.37 -10.91 -10.15
N TYR A 55 -0.61 -9.63 -10.41
CA TYR A 55 -1.94 -9.01 -10.34
C TYR A 55 -2.88 -9.38 -11.51
N ALA A 56 -2.35 -9.95 -12.59
CA ALA A 56 -3.15 -10.39 -13.74
C ALA A 56 -3.75 -11.80 -13.58
N ALA A 57 -3.30 -12.59 -12.59
CA ALA A 57 -3.64 -14.02 -12.50
C ALA A 57 -5.10 -14.31 -12.12
N LYS A 58 -5.80 -13.38 -11.44
CA LYS A 58 -7.23 -13.51 -11.10
C LYS A 58 -7.94 -12.17 -11.30
N ARG A 59 -9.24 -12.22 -11.60
CA ARG A 59 -10.09 -11.01 -11.64
C ARG A 59 -9.99 -10.26 -10.32
N PHE A 60 -10.10 -8.94 -10.38
CA PHE A 60 -10.02 -8.00 -9.25
C PHE A 60 -8.66 -7.89 -8.53
N ARG A 61 -7.66 -8.73 -8.82
CA ARG A 61 -6.32 -8.55 -8.24
C ARG A 61 -5.62 -7.26 -8.68
N LYS A 62 -5.99 -6.69 -9.84
CA LYS A 62 -5.52 -5.37 -10.27
C LYS A 62 -5.91 -4.24 -9.32
N ALA A 63 -6.99 -4.39 -8.53
CA ALA A 63 -7.38 -3.41 -7.51
C ALA A 63 -6.42 -3.38 -6.32
N GLN A 64 -5.73 -4.49 -6.05
CA GLN A 64 -4.75 -4.64 -4.97
C GLN A 64 -3.34 -4.20 -5.37
N CYS A 65 -3.11 -3.85 -6.63
CA CYS A 65 -1.84 -3.33 -7.12
C CYS A 65 -1.70 -1.86 -6.68
N PRO A 66 -0.59 -1.47 -6.02
CA PRO A 66 -0.37 -0.08 -5.60
C PRO A 66 -0.58 0.90 -6.76
N ILE A 67 -1.25 2.03 -6.50
CA ILE A 67 -1.66 2.94 -7.57
C ILE A 67 -0.46 3.49 -8.37
N VAL A 68 0.68 3.70 -7.70
CA VAL A 68 1.91 4.21 -8.32
C VAL A 68 2.51 3.17 -9.27
N GLU A 69 2.49 1.88 -8.91
CA GLU A 69 2.92 0.79 -9.79
C GLU A 69 2.02 0.68 -11.02
N ARG A 70 0.69 0.85 -10.85
CA ARG A 70 -0.25 0.89 -11.97
C ARG A 70 0.07 2.03 -12.95
N LEU A 71 0.40 3.21 -12.44
CA LEU A 71 0.83 4.34 -13.27
C LEU A 71 2.11 4.02 -14.04
N THR A 72 3.13 3.46 -13.37
CA THR A 72 4.40 3.09 -14.03
C THR A 72 4.18 2.07 -15.13
N ASN A 73 3.31 1.07 -14.91
CA ASN A 73 2.95 0.10 -15.95
C ASN A 73 2.28 0.75 -17.17
N SER A 74 1.39 1.74 -16.96
CA SER A 74 0.76 2.48 -18.07
C SER A 74 1.74 3.38 -18.82
N MET A 75 2.76 3.93 -18.15
CA MET A 75 3.80 4.76 -18.78
C MET A 75 4.68 3.95 -19.75
N MET A 76 4.82 2.64 -19.54
CA MET A 76 5.60 1.74 -20.40
C MET A 76 4.86 1.36 -21.69
N MET A 77 3.67 1.88 -21.93
CA MET A 77 2.87 1.57 -23.11
C MET A 77 3.30 2.44 -24.30
N HIS A 78 4.43 2.12 -24.92
CA HIS A 78 4.77 2.55 -26.28
C HIS A 78 5.62 1.48 -26.98
N GLY A 79 5.24 1.20 -28.23
CA GLY A 79 5.86 0.28 -29.19
C GLY A 79 5.26 0.53 -30.55
#